data_AF-A0AAU9W016-F1
#
_entry.id   AF-A0AAU9W016-F1
#
_cell.length_a   1.000
_cell.length_b   1.000
_cell.length_c   1.000
_cell.angle_alpha   90.00
_cell.angle_beta   90.00
_cell.angle_gamma   90.00
#
_symmetry.space_group_name_H-M   'P 1'
#
loop_
_entity.id
_entity.type
_entity.pdbx_description
1 polymer ?
#
loop_
_entity_poly.entity_id
_entity_poly.type
_entity_poly.pdbx_seq_one_letter_code
_entity_poly.pdbx_strand_id
1 'polypeptide(L)'
;CINRCCRTNPCLNGGVCQEICDTHSTRFNCTCPNTYSGQRCEKMKHPRSCKDIAKNGASTSGKYDIYDSSNERFSVYCDLQSEPDFVWTLIQSLSLSKRNAFNYTGFGKNFEIDIEVGEVNWNEFRLSLSQMQYLANHSTHLRATCNFSTDGLQYTDYARAKLAGHDIFGTWNTCKMYEYVNIRGINCSDCTALTKQQEDVSWHIRSYNSTQFGCEFSGKPGGVPDEKNFGKFHNKYINPDHRCSFSPASTTQHWFGAKCDVERQNRSDYKFHKDITDLTIAEICDTHSTRFNCTCPNTYSGQRCEKKMKHPRSCKDIAKNGTSTSGKYDISNSDNERFSKNAFNYAGFGKNLEIDIEEGEVNWNEFRLSLSQMQYLANHSTHLRATCNFSTDGLQYTDYARAKLAGHDIFGTWDTCQMYEYVNIRGIYCSNCTARTKQQEDKSWHIKSYDSIKKGCEFDGKPGGVSGEKNFGKFDENFINPDHRCSFSPASTTQHWFGAKYDE
;
A
#
# COMPACT_ATOMS: atom_id res chain seq x y z
N CYS A 1 -38.15 32.81 -2.07
CA CYS A 1 -37.44 32.07 -1.00
C CYS A 1 -35.96 32.37 -1.15
N ILE A 2 -35.24 32.57 -0.04
CA ILE A 2 -33.81 32.84 -0.03
C ILE A 2 -33.23 31.86 0.99
N ASN A 3 -32.84 30.67 0.54
CA ASN A 3 -32.24 29.68 1.43
C ASN A 3 -30.71 29.83 1.52
N ARG A 4 -30.13 30.68 0.65
CA ARG A 4 -28.71 31.07 0.58
C ARG A 4 -27.75 29.92 0.26
N CYS A 5 -28.23 28.75 -0.17
CA CYS A 5 -27.40 27.59 -0.49
C CYS A 5 -26.56 27.82 -1.75
N CYS A 6 -27.03 28.63 -2.70
CA CYS A 6 -26.27 28.96 -3.91
C CYS A 6 -25.34 30.18 -3.74
N ARG A 7 -25.27 30.79 -2.56
CA ARG A 7 -24.48 32.02 -2.32
C ARG A 7 -22.99 31.84 -2.64
N THR A 8 -22.43 30.67 -2.33
CA THR A 8 -21.02 30.33 -2.61
C THR A 8 -20.86 29.42 -3.83
N ASN A 9 -21.93 29.21 -4.61
CA ASN A 9 -22.05 28.18 -5.66
C ASN A 9 -21.42 26.82 -5.30
N PRO A 10 -22.18 25.89 -4.69
CA PRO A 10 -21.67 24.57 -4.35
C PRO A 10 -21.37 23.69 -5.57
N CYS A 11 -21.80 24.04 -6.78
CA CYS A 11 -21.56 23.24 -7.98
C CYS A 11 -20.11 23.39 -8.46
N LEU A 12 -19.48 22.27 -8.82
CA LEU A 12 -18.11 22.21 -9.32
C LEU A 12 -18.07 22.33 -10.85
N ASN A 13 -16.86 22.49 -11.40
CA ASN A 13 -16.59 22.40 -12.83
C ASN A 13 -17.50 23.27 -13.73
N GLY A 14 -17.87 24.46 -13.25
CA GLY A 14 -18.72 25.40 -13.99
C GLY A 14 -20.22 25.08 -13.94
N GLY A 15 -20.66 24.21 -13.02
CA GLY A 15 -22.07 23.95 -12.77
C GLY A 15 -22.82 25.19 -12.27
N VAL A 16 -24.08 25.31 -12.67
CA VAL A 16 -24.98 26.41 -12.27
C VAL A 16 -25.88 25.93 -11.13
N CYS A 17 -25.78 26.59 -9.97
CA CYS A 17 -26.60 26.28 -8.79
C CYS A 17 -27.99 26.91 -8.88
N GLN A 18 -29.02 26.12 -8.58
CA GLN A 18 -30.41 26.56 -8.46
C GLN A 18 -30.93 26.24 -7.06
N GLU A 19 -31.42 27.25 -6.33
CA GLU A 19 -32.00 27.05 -4.99
C GLU A 19 -33.35 26.32 -5.09
N ILE A 20 -33.56 25.33 -4.21
CA ILE A 20 -34.84 24.62 -4.06
C ILE A 20 -35.49 25.09 -2.75
N CYS A 21 -36.74 25.52 -2.85
CA CYS A 21 -37.47 26.20 -1.79
C CYS A 21 -38.39 25.29 -0.96
N ASP A 22 -38.35 23.99 -1.22
CA ASP A 22 -39.05 22.98 -0.46
C ASP A 22 -38.18 22.55 0.74
N THR A 23 -38.81 22.50 1.92
CA THR A 23 -38.14 22.19 3.19
C THR A 23 -37.97 20.69 3.43
N HIS A 24 -38.63 19.84 2.62
CA HIS A 24 -38.55 18.38 2.73
C HIS A 24 -37.61 17.73 1.70
N SER A 25 -36.91 18.51 0.87
CA SER A 25 -36.02 18.01 -0.18
C SER A 25 -34.62 18.63 -0.14
N THR A 26 -33.73 18.16 -1.02
CA THR A 26 -32.38 18.74 -1.19
C THR A 26 -32.49 20.23 -1.49
N ARG A 27 -31.83 21.08 -0.69
CA ARG A 27 -32.01 22.54 -0.71
C ARG A 27 -31.44 23.26 -1.95
N PHE A 28 -30.73 22.57 -2.82
CA PHE A 28 -30.24 23.09 -4.09
C PHE A 28 -30.06 21.97 -5.11
N ASN A 29 -29.98 22.33 -6.39
CA ASN A 29 -29.60 21.45 -7.49
C ASN A 29 -28.53 22.11 -8.36
N CYS A 30 -27.74 21.29 -9.04
CA CYS A 30 -26.71 21.74 -9.98
C CYS A 30 -27.07 21.34 -11.42
N THR A 31 -27.14 22.33 -12.31
CA THR A 31 -27.20 22.08 -13.74
C THR A 31 -25.77 21.98 -14.27
N CYS A 32 -25.37 20.78 -14.66
CA CYS A 32 -24.01 20.50 -15.09
C CYS A 32 -23.78 20.81 -16.58
N PRO A 33 -22.57 21.31 -16.95
CA PRO A 33 -22.16 21.38 -18.34
C PRO A 33 -22.21 20.02 -19.01
N ASN A 34 -22.27 20.00 -20.35
CA ASN A 34 -22.42 18.76 -21.11
C ASN A 34 -21.30 17.72 -20.83
N THR A 35 -20.12 18.15 -20.39
CA THR A 35 -18.96 17.30 -20.10
C THR A 35 -18.90 16.74 -18.68
N TYR A 36 -19.76 17.21 -17.75
CA TYR A 36 -19.74 16.80 -16.35
C TYR A 36 -21.11 16.29 -15.86
N SER A 37 -21.10 15.44 -14.85
CA SER A 37 -22.26 14.83 -14.20
C SER A 37 -22.02 14.68 -12.68
N GLY A 38 -23.00 14.14 -11.97
CA GLY A 38 -22.99 14.07 -10.50
C GLY A 38 -23.83 15.18 -9.87
N GLN A 39 -24.07 15.06 -8.56
CA GLN A 39 -24.97 15.96 -7.84
C GLN A 39 -24.44 17.40 -7.80
N ARG A 40 -23.11 17.54 -7.82
CA ARG A 40 -22.38 18.81 -7.83
C ARG A 40 -21.52 18.96 -9.09
N CYS A 41 -21.78 18.19 -10.15
CA CYS A 41 -20.95 18.19 -11.38
C CYS A 41 -19.50 17.75 -11.14
N GLU A 42 -19.29 16.89 -10.15
CA GLU A 42 -17.98 16.41 -9.72
C GLU A 42 -17.37 15.33 -10.64
N LYS A 43 -18.18 14.67 -11.49
CA LYS A 43 -17.73 13.57 -12.35
C LYS A 43 -17.61 14.01 -13.80
N MET A 44 -16.54 13.61 -14.47
CA MET A 44 -16.39 13.73 -15.92
C MET A 44 -17.26 12.68 -16.62
N LYS A 45 -18.08 13.08 -17.59
CA LYS A 45 -18.89 12.13 -18.39
C LYS A 45 -18.04 11.27 -19.32
N HIS A 46 -16.95 11.83 -19.84
CA HIS A 46 -16.04 11.19 -20.78
C HIS A 46 -14.61 11.17 -20.21
N PRO A 47 -14.30 10.25 -19.28
CA PRO A 47 -12.94 10.11 -18.74
C PRO A 47 -11.95 9.74 -19.85
N ARG A 48 -10.75 10.34 -19.85
CA ARG A 48 -9.74 10.16 -20.92
C ARG A 48 -8.65 9.16 -20.57
N SER A 49 -8.54 8.80 -19.30
CA SER A 49 -7.50 7.92 -18.78
C SER A 49 -7.93 7.28 -17.47
N CYS A 50 -7.20 6.26 -17.00
CA CYS A 50 -7.42 5.72 -15.67
C CYS A 50 -7.22 6.77 -14.56
N LYS A 51 -6.40 7.80 -14.78
CA LYS A 51 -6.28 8.94 -13.87
C LYS A 51 -7.60 9.71 -13.74
N ASP A 52 -8.33 9.90 -14.83
CA ASP A 52 -9.65 10.55 -14.78
C ASP A 52 -10.70 9.64 -14.15
N ILE A 53 -10.60 8.34 -14.38
CA ILE A 53 -11.43 7.33 -13.70
C ILE A 53 -11.23 7.42 -12.18
N ALA A 54 -9.99 7.48 -11.70
CA ALA A 54 -9.69 7.67 -10.29
C ALA A 54 -10.23 9.01 -9.75
N LYS A 55 -10.07 10.11 -10.50
CA LYS A 55 -10.65 11.42 -10.14
C LYS A 55 -12.18 11.42 -10.07
N ASN A 56 -12.84 10.57 -10.86
CA ASN A 56 -14.29 10.36 -10.78
C ASN A 56 -14.73 9.55 -9.55
N GLY A 57 -13.79 9.18 -8.68
CA GLY A 57 -14.03 8.47 -7.42
C GLY A 57 -14.00 6.95 -7.54
N ALA A 58 -13.43 6.39 -8.61
CA ALA A 58 -13.16 4.96 -8.66
C ALA A 58 -11.90 4.63 -7.83
N SER A 59 -11.96 3.56 -7.03
CA SER A 59 -10.79 3.07 -6.29
C SER A 59 -10.52 1.57 -6.48
N THR A 60 -11.24 0.85 -7.35
CA THR A 60 -10.92 -0.56 -7.71
C THR A 60 -10.03 -0.59 -8.91
N SER A 61 -9.08 -1.51 -8.91
CA SER A 61 -8.54 -2.02 -10.15
C SER A 61 -9.59 -2.83 -10.92
N GLY A 62 -9.65 -2.68 -12.25
CA GLY A 62 -10.68 -3.32 -13.07
C GLY A 62 -10.77 -2.76 -14.49
N LYS A 63 -11.70 -3.28 -15.28
CA LYS A 63 -12.00 -2.73 -16.61
C LYS A 63 -12.88 -1.48 -16.49
N TYR A 64 -12.50 -0.43 -17.21
CA TYR A 64 -13.22 0.82 -17.30
C TYR A 64 -13.31 1.29 -18.75
N ASP A 65 -14.40 1.96 -19.09
CA ASP A 65 -14.57 2.63 -20.37
C ASP A 65 -13.97 4.04 -20.30
N ILE A 66 -13.12 4.36 -21.28
CA ILE A 66 -12.58 5.69 -21.50
C ILE A 66 -12.88 6.14 -22.93
N TYR A 67 -12.66 7.42 -23.19
CA TYR A 67 -13.04 8.05 -24.45
C TYR A 67 -11.84 8.76 -25.08
N ASP A 68 -11.63 8.57 -26.37
CA ASP A 68 -10.57 9.23 -27.12
C ASP A 68 -10.92 10.69 -27.48
N SER A 69 -10.05 11.40 -28.21
CA SER A 69 -10.32 12.79 -28.65
C SER A 69 -11.58 12.95 -29.51
N SER A 70 -12.02 11.90 -30.19
CA SER A 70 -13.23 11.86 -31.03
C SER A 70 -14.49 11.53 -30.23
N ASN A 71 -14.36 11.28 -28.92
CA ASN A 71 -15.38 10.72 -28.04
C ASN A 71 -15.81 9.29 -28.45
N GLU A 72 -14.94 8.57 -29.14
CA GLU A 72 -15.10 7.13 -29.33
C GLU A 72 -14.71 6.41 -28.03
N ARG A 73 -15.56 5.45 -27.64
CA ARG A 73 -15.42 4.70 -26.39
C ARG A 73 -14.57 3.46 -26.62
N PHE A 74 -13.60 3.22 -25.74
CA PHE A 74 -12.86 1.96 -25.69
C PHE A 74 -12.56 1.56 -24.23
N SER A 75 -12.44 0.26 -23.99
CA SER A 75 -12.25 -0.30 -22.65
C SER A 75 -10.78 -0.53 -22.34
N VAL A 76 -10.35 -0.18 -21.13
CA VAL A 76 -9.00 -0.39 -20.62
C VAL A 76 -9.04 -1.05 -19.25
N TYR A 77 -7.96 -1.74 -18.87
CA TYR A 77 -7.80 -2.18 -17.48
C TYR A 77 -7.01 -1.13 -16.70
N CYS A 78 -7.63 -0.61 -15.65
CA CYS A 78 -7.01 0.32 -14.71
C CYS A 78 -6.52 -0.44 -13.48
N ASP A 79 -5.29 -0.15 -13.07
CA ASP A 79 -4.81 -0.49 -11.74
C ASP A 79 -4.74 0.79 -10.90
N LEU A 80 -5.61 0.86 -9.89
CA LEU A 80 -5.84 2.04 -9.04
C LEU A 80 -5.28 1.86 -7.62
N GLN A 81 -4.78 0.66 -7.30
CA GLN A 81 -4.55 0.23 -5.91
C GLN A 81 -3.13 -0.27 -5.66
N SER A 82 -2.46 -0.84 -6.67
CA SER A 82 -1.22 -1.58 -6.40
C SER A 82 -0.05 -0.70 -5.95
N GLU A 83 -0.05 0.59 -6.33
CA GLU A 83 1.02 1.52 -6.01
C GLU A 83 0.43 2.86 -5.56
N PRO A 84 0.70 3.31 -4.31
CA PRO A 84 0.25 4.61 -3.82
C PRO A 84 0.70 5.74 -4.75
N ASP A 85 -0.13 6.79 -4.84
CA ASP A 85 0.08 7.98 -5.67
C ASP A 85 0.09 7.74 -7.19
N PHE A 86 0.05 6.51 -7.66
CA PHE A 86 0.03 6.18 -9.08
C PHE A 86 -1.26 5.50 -9.50
N VAL A 87 -1.68 5.82 -10.71
CA VAL A 87 -2.74 5.11 -11.42
C VAL A 87 -2.19 4.60 -12.73
N TRP A 88 -2.46 3.34 -13.05
CA TRP A 88 -1.89 2.63 -14.19
C TRP A 88 -2.97 2.15 -15.15
N THR A 89 -2.67 2.18 -16.44
CA THR A 89 -3.49 1.68 -17.54
C THR A 89 -2.71 0.57 -18.24
N LEU A 90 -3.27 -0.63 -18.31
CA LEU A 90 -2.67 -1.76 -19.02
C LEU A 90 -2.68 -1.47 -20.54
N ILE A 91 -1.52 -1.57 -21.19
CA ILE A 91 -1.42 -1.39 -22.65
C ILE A 91 -1.10 -2.68 -23.38
N GLN A 92 -0.45 -3.64 -22.71
CA GLN A 92 -0.09 -4.93 -23.25
C GLN A 92 0.08 -5.96 -22.14
N SER A 93 -0.40 -7.18 -22.36
CA SER A 93 -0.07 -8.36 -21.57
C SER A 93 0.23 -9.54 -22.51
N LEU A 94 1.29 -10.29 -22.23
CA LEU A 94 1.60 -11.50 -22.97
C LEU A 94 2.13 -12.61 -22.05
N SER A 95 1.79 -13.86 -22.35
CA SER A 95 2.45 -15.02 -21.74
C SER A 95 3.70 -15.41 -22.52
N LEU A 96 4.65 -16.06 -21.84
CA LEU A 96 5.85 -16.61 -22.47
C LEU A 96 5.48 -17.60 -23.59
N SER A 97 4.40 -18.37 -23.44
CA SER A 97 3.89 -19.28 -24.48
C SER A 97 3.49 -18.54 -25.77
N LYS A 98 2.97 -17.31 -25.64
CA LYS A 98 2.54 -16.44 -26.76
C LYS A 98 3.64 -15.52 -27.30
N ARG A 99 4.87 -15.60 -26.76
CA ARG A 99 6.01 -14.73 -27.14
C ARG A 99 6.23 -14.57 -28.65
N ASN A 100 5.98 -15.60 -29.45
CA ASN A 100 6.22 -15.54 -30.91
C ASN A 100 5.36 -14.47 -31.59
N ALA A 101 4.12 -14.24 -31.13
CA ALA A 101 3.24 -13.21 -31.65
C ALA A 101 3.72 -11.79 -31.28
N PHE A 102 4.39 -11.65 -30.13
CA PHE A 102 4.80 -10.36 -29.59
C PHE A 102 6.25 -9.99 -29.90
N ASN A 103 7.15 -10.96 -30.09
CA ASN A 103 8.61 -10.79 -30.25
C ASN A 103 9.04 -9.87 -31.41
N TYR A 104 8.14 -9.67 -32.37
CA TYR A 104 8.36 -8.92 -33.61
C TYR A 104 7.36 -7.78 -33.78
N THR A 105 6.77 -7.30 -32.69
CA THR A 105 5.84 -6.17 -32.67
C THR A 105 6.29 -5.13 -31.64
N GLY A 106 7.11 -4.16 -32.06
CA GLY A 106 7.43 -2.98 -31.26
C GLY A 106 6.19 -2.15 -30.95
N PHE A 107 6.21 -1.33 -29.90
CA PHE A 107 5.05 -0.50 -29.55
C PHE A 107 4.67 0.52 -30.64
N GLY A 108 5.61 0.91 -31.52
CA GLY A 108 5.34 1.76 -32.68
C GLY A 108 4.62 1.08 -33.85
N LYS A 109 4.41 -0.24 -33.81
CA LYS A 109 3.69 -1.00 -34.84
C LYS A 109 2.27 -1.29 -34.38
N ASN A 110 1.28 -1.03 -35.24
CA ASN A 110 -0.11 -1.36 -34.94
C ASN A 110 -0.28 -2.89 -34.88
N PHE A 111 -0.65 -3.36 -33.69
CA PHE A 111 -0.92 -4.75 -33.41
C PHE A 111 -1.94 -4.76 -32.27
N GLU A 112 -3.21 -4.76 -32.64
CA GLU A 112 -4.33 -4.81 -31.72
C GLU A 112 -4.77 -6.26 -31.55
N ILE A 113 -5.13 -6.61 -30.32
CA ILE A 113 -5.80 -7.87 -30.02
C ILE A 113 -7.18 -7.49 -29.50
N ASP A 114 -8.21 -7.81 -30.30
CA ASP A 114 -9.59 -7.47 -29.98
C ASP A 114 -9.94 -7.90 -28.55
N ILE A 115 -10.44 -6.94 -27.78
CA ILE A 115 -10.83 -7.15 -26.40
C ILE A 115 -12.25 -7.73 -26.44
N GLU A 116 -12.38 -9.06 -26.33
CA GLU A 116 -13.68 -9.67 -26.15
C GLU A 116 -14.40 -9.09 -24.91
N VAL A 117 -15.74 -9.05 -24.98
CA VAL A 117 -16.59 -8.67 -23.85
C VAL A 117 -16.40 -9.71 -22.75
N GLY A 118 -15.74 -9.34 -21.65
CA GLY A 118 -15.41 -10.28 -20.57
C GLY A 118 -14.22 -9.83 -19.74
N GLU A 119 -13.46 -10.77 -19.19
CA GLU A 119 -12.25 -10.51 -18.39
C GLU A 119 -11.04 -10.14 -19.28
N VAL A 120 -9.97 -9.61 -18.68
CA VAL A 120 -8.72 -9.33 -19.42
C VAL A 120 -8.05 -10.66 -19.73
N ASN A 121 -7.76 -10.93 -21.00
CA ASN A 121 -6.92 -12.06 -21.37
C ASN A 121 -5.44 -11.73 -21.08
N TRP A 122 -4.95 -12.08 -19.90
CA TRP A 122 -3.57 -11.81 -19.50
C TRP A 122 -2.52 -12.53 -20.35
N ASN A 123 -2.90 -13.58 -21.08
CA ASN A 123 -1.98 -14.33 -21.94
C ASN A 123 -1.72 -13.65 -23.29
N GLU A 124 -2.68 -12.87 -23.78
CA GLU A 124 -2.58 -12.11 -25.02
C GLU A 124 -3.58 -10.94 -24.99
N PHE A 125 -3.05 -9.75 -24.74
CA PHE A 125 -3.80 -8.50 -24.73
C PHE A 125 -2.89 -7.40 -25.27
N ARG A 126 -3.43 -6.56 -26.15
CA ARG A 126 -2.72 -5.38 -26.63
C ARG A 126 -3.68 -4.36 -27.21
N LEU A 127 -3.57 -3.12 -26.72
CA LEU A 127 -4.27 -1.97 -27.30
C LEU A 127 -3.71 -1.63 -28.69
N SER A 128 -4.53 -1.00 -29.52
CA SER A 128 -4.08 -0.49 -30.81
C SER A 128 -3.00 0.59 -30.64
N LEU A 129 -2.24 0.84 -31.70
CA LEU A 129 -1.22 1.90 -31.71
C LEU A 129 -1.82 3.27 -31.39
N SER A 130 -2.98 3.59 -31.97
CA SER A 130 -3.65 4.89 -31.75
C SER A 130 -4.10 5.04 -30.30
N GLN A 131 -4.66 4.00 -29.69
CA GLN A 131 -5.04 3.98 -28.28
C GLN A 131 -3.83 4.16 -27.36
N MET A 132 -2.72 3.45 -27.64
CA MET A 132 -1.49 3.60 -26.86
C MET A 132 -0.89 5.01 -26.98
N GLN A 133 -0.83 5.59 -28.19
CA GLN A 133 -0.36 6.96 -28.39
C GLN A 133 -1.22 7.98 -27.64
N TYR A 134 -2.54 7.80 -27.70
CA TYR A 134 -3.48 8.63 -26.96
C TYR A 134 -3.23 8.55 -25.44
N LEU A 135 -3.12 7.35 -24.89
CA LEU A 135 -2.86 7.14 -23.45
C LEU A 135 -1.49 7.66 -23.02
N ALA A 136 -0.46 7.53 -23.85
CA ALA A 136 0.87 8.06 -23.57
C ALA A 136 0.83 9.59 -23.36
N ASN A 137 0.04 10.32 -24.16
CA ASN A 137 -0.15 11.76 -24.00
C ASN A 137 -0.89 12.16 -22.70
N HIS A 138 -1.60 11.21 -22.07
CA HIS A 138 -2.30 11.41 -20.79
C HIS A 138 -1.55 10.76 -19.61
N SER A 139 -0.33 10.29 -19.85
CA SER A 139 0.48 9.55 -18.90
C SER A 139 1.84 10.20 -18.72
N THR A 140 2.51 9.87 -17.62
CA THR A 140 3.84 10.40 -17.28
C THR A 140 4.88 9.31 -17.07
N HIS A 141 4.44 8.06 -16.85
CA HIS A 141 5.30 6.95 -16.50
C HIS A 141 4.98 5.70 -17.33
N LEU A 142 5.98 4.87 -17.49
CA LEU A 142 5.91 3.51 -18.02
C LEU A 142 6.35 2.57 -16.91
N ARG A 143 5.66 1.43 -16.75
CA ARG A 143 6.22 0.30 -16.01
C ARG A 143 6.07 -1.02 -16.75
N ALA A 144 6.93 -1.97 -16.40
CA ALA A 144 6.83 -3.37 -16.78
C ALA A 144 6.79 -4.23 -15.52
N THR A 145 5.90 -5.21 -15.50
CA THR A 145 5.69 -6.14 -14.38
C THR A 145 5.63 -7.59 -14.89
N CYS A 146 5.94 -8.54 -14.02
CA CYS A 146 5.78 -9.97 -14.29
C CYS A 146 4.64 -10.55 -13.45
N ASN A 147 3.84 -11.42 -14.05
CA ASN A 147 2.79 -12.18 -13.38
C ASN A 147 1.80 -11.33 -12.56
N PHE A 148 1.49 -10.11 -13.01
CA PHE A 148 0.66 -9.17 -12.24
C PHE A 148 -0.72 -9.73 -11.89
N SER A 149 -1.30 -10.54 -12.76
CA SER A 149 -2.63 -11.13 -12.56
C SER A 149 -2.68 -12.22 -11.49
N THR A 150 -1.55 -12.83 -11.14
CA THR A 150 -1.48 -13.93 -10.18
C THR A 150 -0.72 -13.59 -8.91
N ASP A 151 0.20 -12.62 -8.99
CA ASP A 151 1.13 -12.30 -7.90
C ASP A 151 0.96 -10.84 -7.43
N GLY A 152 0.10 -10.06 -8.08
CA GLY A 152 -0.06 -8.63 -7.85
C GLY A 152 1.18 -7.82 -8.25
N LEU A 153 1.32 -6.63 -7.67
CA LEU A 153 2.52 -5.83 -7.83
C LEU A 153 3.66 -6.40 -6.99
N GLN A 154 4.75 -6.73 -7.67
CA GLN A 154 5.96 -7.24 -7.08
C GLN A 154 7.14 -6.43 -7.62
N TYR A 155 8.07 -6.03 -6.74
CA TYR A 155 9.23 -5.23 -7.11
C TYR A 155 10.45 -6.07 -7.53
N THR A 156 10.35 -7.40 -7.47
CA THR A 156 11.29 -8.32 -8.13
C THR A 156 10.83 -8.53 -9.57
N ASP A 157 11.72 -8.34 -10.53
CA ASP A 157 11.38 -8.31 -11.97
C ASP A 157 10.33 -7.23 -12.26
N TYR A 158 10.76 -5.99 -12.03
CA TYR A 158 9.96 -4.78 -12.21
C TYR A 158 10.85 -3.69 -12.82
N ALA A 159 10.28 -2.89 -13.72
CA ALA A 159 10.94 -1.68 -14.20
C ALA A 159 9.96 -0.53 -14.26
N ARG A 160 10.36 0.65 -13.78
CA ARG A 160 9.61 1.91 -13.92
C ARG A 160 10.50 3.03 -14.44
N ALA A 161 9.96 3.80 -15.36
CA ALA A 161 10.59 4.99 -15.91
C ALA A 161 9.57 6.09 -16.16
N LYS A 162 10.06 7.33 -16.28
CA LYS A 162 9.29 8.42 -16.86
C LYS A 162 9.16 8.19 -18.37
N LEU A 163 8.00 8.53 -18.94
CA LEU A 163 7.80 8.52 -20.39
C LEU A 163 8.66 9.59 -21.08
N ALA A 164 8.91 10.73 -20.41
CA ALA A 164 9.85 11.72 -20.88
C ALA A 164 11.26 11.11 -21.03
N GLY A 165 11.81 11.12 -22.25
CA GLY A 165 13.09 10.48 -22.59
C GLY A 165 12.98 9.01 -23.03
N HIS A 166 11.81 8.40 -22.87
CA HIS A 166 11.45 7.08 -23.40
C HIS A 166 10.43 7.27 -24.52
N ASP A 167 10.90 7.62 -25.72
CA ASP A 167 10.07 7.52 -26.92
C ASP A 167 9.70 6.06 -27.16
N ILE A 168 8.61 5.62 -26.52
CA ILE A 168 8.14 4.25 -26.52
C ILE A 168 7.53 3.87 -27.87
N PHE A 169 7.40 4.78 -28.84
CA PHE A 169 6.93 4.43 -30.19
C PHE A 169 8.07 4.48 -31.22
N GLY A 170 9.22 5.05 -30.87
CA GLY A 170 10.40 5.13 -31.71
C GLY A 170 11.19 3.82 -31.85
N THR A 171 12.24 3.92 -32.66
CA THR A 171 13.21 2.87 -32.96
C THR A 171 14.58 3.25 -32.41
N TRP A 172 15.09 2.49 -31.45
CA TRP A 172 16.36 2.76 -30.78
C TRP A 172 16.92 1.53 -30.04
N ASN A 173 18.22 1.57 -29.74
CA ASN A 173 18.95 0.58 -28.96
C ASN A 173 20.02 1.33 -28.16
N THR A 174 19.66 1.80 -26.97
CA THR A 174 20.49 2.72 -26.19
C THR A 174 20.18 2.61 -24.69
N CYS A 175 21.06 3.18 -23.87
CA CYS A 175 20.84 3.34 -22.44
C CYS A 175 19.64 4.26 -22.20
N LYS A 176 18.66 3.76 -21.43
CA LYS A 176 17.48 4.53 -21.03
C LYS A 176 17.43 4.67 -19.53
N MET A 177 16.98 5.83 -19.05
CA MET A 177 16.89 6.17 -17.64
C MET A 177 15.68 5.50 -16.99
N TYR A 178 15.88 4.80 -15.88
CA TYR A 178 14.82 4.20 -15.06
C TYR A 178 14.85 4.83 -13.68
N GLU A 179 13.67 5.09 -13.12
CA GLU A 179 13.55 5.48 -11.70
C GLU A 179 13.90 4.28 -10.82
N TYR A 180 13.48 3.09 -11.24
CA TYR A 180 13.81 1.83 -10.59
C TYR A 180 13.74 0.69 -11.60
N VAL A 181 14.75 -0.17 -11.60
CA VAL A 181 14.78 -1.43 -12.34
C VAL A 181 15.25 -2.52 -11.41
N ASN A 182 14.58 -3.66 -11.44
CA ASN A 182 14.96 -4.88 -10.75
C ASN A 182 14.79 -6.04 -11.71
N ILE A 183 15.88 -6.78 -11.93
CA ILE A 183 15.89 -7.98 -12.77
C ILE A 183 16.61 -9.07 -11.96
N ARG A 184 15.88 -10.15 -11.65
CA ARG A 184 16.35 -11.31 -10.89
C ARG A 184 16.87 -10.94 -9.48
N GLY A 185 16.24 -9.95 -8.86
CA GLY A 185 16.63 -9.42 -7.54
C GLY A 185 17.76 -8.40 -7.57
N ILE A 186 18.41 -8.17 -8.72
CA ILE A 186 19.43 -7.14 -8.89
C ILE A 186 18.72 -5.85 -9.23
N ASN A 187 18.78 -4.88 -8.32
CA ASN A 187 18.09 -3.61 -8.45
C ASN A 187 19.04 -2.44 -8.67
N CYS A 188 18.48 -1.37 -9.21
CA CYS A 188 19.16 -0.11 -9.46
C CYS A 188 18.10 0.99 -9.53
N SER A 189 18.37 2.10 -8.85
CA SER A 189 17.50 3.28 -8.83
C SER A 189 18.19 4.43 -9.54
N ASP A 190 17.39 5.29 -10.18
CA ASP A 190 17.86 6.47 -10.91
C ASP A 190 19.07 6.19 -11.80
N CYS A 191 18.94 5.16 -12.63
CA CYS A 191 20.06 4.68 -13.42
C CYS A 191 19.64 4.23 -14.80
N THR A 192 20.64 4.08 -15.66
CA THR A 192 20.44 3.68 -17.05
C THR A 192 20.54 2.18 -17.25
N ALA A 193 19.65 1.61 -18.06
CA ALA A 193 19.73 0.22 -18.53
C ALA A 193 19.68 0.17 -20.07
N LEU A 194 20.37 -0.81 -20.67
CA LEU A 194 20.36 -0.96 -22.12
C LEU A 194 19.01 -1.49 -22.57
N THR A 195 18.25 -0.66 -23.28
CA THR A 195 16.91 -1.00 -23.72
C THR A 195 16.85 -0.91 -25.23
N LYS A 196 16.05 -1.78 -25.83
CA LYS A 196 15.90 -1.86 -27.28
C LYS A 196 14.44 -1.98 -27.67
N GLN A 197 14.07 -1.22 -28.70
CA GLN A 197 12.82 -1.39 -29.42
C GLN A 197 12.99 -0.95 -30.87
N GLN A 198 12.35 -1.66 -31.80
CA GLN A 198 12.26 -1.32 -33.22
C GLN A 198 10.90 -1.77 -33.76
N GLU A 199 10.56 -1.43 -35.00
CA GLU A 199 9.30 -1.86 -35.63
C GLU A 199 9.06 -3.39 -35.50
N ASP A 200 10.05 -4.20 -35.85
CA ASP A 200 9.99 -5.68 -35.76
C ASP A 200 10.74 -6.25 -34.54
N VAL A 201 10.89 -5.45 -33.49
CA VAL A 201 11.55 -5.86 -32.25
C VAL A 201 10.82 -5.25 -31.06
N SER A 202 10.11 -6.08 -30.29
CA SER A 202 9.42 -5.64 -29.08
C SER A 202 10.37 -4.96 -28.11
N TRP A 203 9.82 -4.03 -27.33
CA TRP A 203 10.50 -3.42 -26.21
C TRP A 203 11.08 -4.49 -25.26
N HIS A 204 12.35 -4.36 -24.89
CA HIS A 204 12.99 -5.22 -23.90
C HIS A 204 14.25 -4.58 -23.33
N ILE A 205 14.62 -5.00 -22.11
CA ILE A 205 15.88 -4.64 -21.47
C ILE A 205 16.91 -5.75 -21.75
N ARG A 206 18.10 -5.37 -22.20
CA ARG A 206 19.27 -6.26 -22.39
C ARG A 206 20.17 -6.17 -21.16
N SER A 207 19.71 -6.77 -20.07
CA SER A 207 20.34 -6.68 -18.75
C SER A 207 21.79 -7.17 -18.74
N TYR A 208 22.07 -8.32 -19.35
CA TYR A 208 23.41 -8.93 -19.38
C TYR A 208 24.48 -8.02 -20.02
N ASN A 209 24.12 -7.29 -21.08
CA ASN A 209 25.04 -6.44 -21.85
C ASN A 209 25.01 -4.97 -21.43
N SER A 210 24.22 -4.59 -20.41
CA SER A 210 23.98 -3.18 -20.09
C SER A 210 25.26 -2.40 -19.79
N THR A 211 26.14 -2.93 -18.93
CA THR A 211 27.42 -2.29 -18.60
C THR A 211 28.41 -2.27 -19.76
N GLN A 212 28.40 -3.28 -20.62
CA GLN A 212 29.27 -3.33 -21.81
C GLN A 212 28.95 -2.21 -22.81
N PHE A 213 27.69 -1.78 -22.86
CA PHE A 213 27.23 -0.67 -23.71
C PHE A 213 27.29 0.69 -22.99
N GLY A 214 27.90 0.76 -21.81
CA GLY A 214 28.08 2.01 -21.06
C GLY A 214 26.89 2.44 -20.21
N CYS A 215 25.91 1.56 -19.96
CA CYS A 215 24.83 1.84 -19.02
C CYS A 215 25.23 1.43 -17.59
N GLU A 216 24.58 2.01 -16.59
CA GLU A 216 24.92 1.80 -15.17
C GLU A 216 24.38 0.48 -14.61
N PHE A 217 23.25 0.00 -15.10
CA PHE A 217 22.62 -1.23 -14.61
C PHE A 217 23.50 -2.47 -14.88
N SER A 218 23.84 -3.20 -13.82
CA SER A 218 24.71 -4.39 -13.90
C SER A 218 23.92 -5.69 -13.76
N GLY A 219 23.24 -6.09 -14.84
CA GLY A 219 22.45 -7.32 -14.88
C GLY A 219 23.24 -8.61 -15.16
N LYS A 220 24.57 -8.56 -15.27
CA LYS A 220 25.39 -9.74 -15.64
C LYS A 220 25.35 -10.89 -14.63
N PRO A 221 25.39 -10.66 -13.29
CA PRO A 221 25.36 -11.76 -12.32
C PRO A 221 24.08 -12.61 -12.46
N GLY A 222 24.23 -13.93 -12.58
CA GLY A 222 23.13 -14.88 -12.81
C GLY A 222 22.42 -14.76 -14.18
N GLY A 223 22.92 -13.91 -15.07
CA GLY A 223 22.28 -13.65 -16.36
C GLY A 223 22.70 -14.61 -17.45
N VAL A 224 21.79 -14.88 -18.38
CA VAL A 224 22.10 -15.63 -19.60
C VAL A 224 22.62 -14.65 -20.67
N PRO A 225 23.69 -14.98 -21.43
CA PRO A 225 24.14 -14.14 -22.53
C PRO A 225 23.00 -13.85 -23.51
N ASP A 226 22.80 -12.57 -23.84
CA ASP A 226 21.67 -12.07 -24.67
C ASP A 226 20.26 -12.32 -24.10
N GLU A 227 20.12 -12.50 -22.77
CA GLU A 227 18.80 -12.45 -22.13
C GLU A 227 18.12 -11.11 -22.40
N LYS A 228 16.80 -11.17 -22.57
CA LYS A 228 15.96 -10.04 -22.96
C LYS A 228 14.76 -10.02 -22.03
N ASN A 229 14.79 -9.09 -21.09
CA ASN A 229 13.79 -9.00 -20.05
C ASN A 229 12.59 -8.18 -20.52
N PHE A 230 11.43 -8.50 -19.96
CA PHE A 230 10.17 -7.77 -20.12
C PHE A 230 9.55 -7.71 -21.53
N GLY A 231 9.94 -8.50 -22.52
CA GLY A 231 9.15 -8.49 -23.76
C GLY A 231 9.59 -9.44 -24.84
N LYS A 232 10.85 -9.32 -25.29
CA LYS A 232 11.36 -10.16 -26.38
C LYS A 232 12.01 -11.44 -25.86
N PHE A 233 11.28 -12.52 -25.73
CA PHE A 233 11.83 -13.80 -25.24
C PHE A 233 12.31 -14.70 -26.38
N HIS A 234 13.61 -14.96 -26.46
CA HIS A 234 14.19 -15.87 -27.44
C HIS A 234 14.48 -17.23 -26.80
N ASN A 235 14.06 -18.34 -27.43
CA ASN A 235 14.14 -19.69 -26.85
C ASN A 235 15.51 -20.08 -26.29
N LYS A 236 16.59 -19.66 -26.96
CA LYS A 236 17.97 -19.95 -26.56
C LYS A 236 18.46 -19.18 -25.32
N TYR A 237 17.81 -18.06 -25.00
CA TYR A 237 18.29 -17.08 -24.01
C TYR A 237 17.23 -16.76 -22.94
N ILE A 238 16.33 -17.72 -22.68
CA ILE A 238 15.36 -17.63 -21.59
C ILE A 238 16.08 -17.87 -20.27
N ASN A 239 15.81 -17.02 -19.28
CA ASN A 239 16.29 -17.19 -17.94
C ASN A 239 15.11 -17.54 -17.01
N PRO A 240 15.07 -18.75 -16.43
CA PRO A 240 13.98 -19.14 -15.53
C PRO A 240 14.01 -18.35 -14.22
N ASP A 241 15.14 -17.78 -13.80
CA ASP A 241 15.22 -16.96 -12.59
C ASP A 241 14.50 -15.61 -12.72
N HIS A 242 14.09 -15.23 -13.94
CA HIS A 242 13.32 -14.02 -14.21
C HIS A 242 11.82 -14.38 -14.34
N ARG A 243 10.97 -13.82 -13.47
CA ARG A 243 9.56 -14.20 -13.30
C ARG A 243 8.73 -14.18 -14.57
N CYS A 244 8.94 -13.20 -15.46
CA CYS A 244 8.25 -13.11 -16.75
C CYS A 244 8.60 -14.27 -17.71
N SER A 245 9.67 -15.02 -17.42
CA SER A 245 10.16 -16.14 -18.24
C SER A 245 10.41 -17.42 -17.45
N PHE A 246 9.89 -17.51 -16.22
CA PHE A 246 10.01 -18.69 -15.35
C PHE A 246 9.33 -19.94 -15.92
N SER A 247 8.13 -19.78 -16.47
CA SER A 247 7.35 -20.87 -17.07
C SER A 247 6.64 -20.42 -18.35
N PRO A 248 6.15 -21.33 -19.20
CA PRO A 248 5.33 -20.97 -20.35
C PRO A 248 4.08 -20.14 -20.01
N ALA A 249 3.55 -20.28 -18.79
CA ALA A 249 2.41 -19.52 -18.29
C ALA A 249 2.80 -18.16 -17.71
N SER A 250 4.10 -17.88 -17.50
CA SER A 250 4.56 -16.59 -16.99
C SER A 250 4.12 -15.47 -17.92
N THR A 251 3.64 -14.38 -17.35
CA THR A 251 3.14 -13.24 -18.10
C THR A 251 3.99 -11.99 -17.87
N THR A 252 4.00 -11.11 -18.87
CA THR A 252 4.62 -9.78 -18.82
C THR A 252 3.58 -8.74 -19.15
N GLN A 253 3.42 -7.74 -18.29
CA GLN A 253 2.53 -6.62 -18.50
C GLN A 253 3.31 -5.32 -18.67
N HIS A 254 2.83 -4.48 -19.58
CA HIS A 254 3.31 -3.11 -19.76
C HIS A 254 2.17 -2.15 -19.48
N TRP A 255 2.51 -1.03 -18.86
CA TRP A 255 1.52 -0.08 -18.36
C TRP A 255 1.96 1.35 -18.61
N PHE A 256 1.00 2.22 -18.90
CA PHE A 256 1.18 3.66 -18.76
C PHE A 256 0.57 4.15 -17.47
N GLY A 257 1.27 5.04 -16.77
CA GLY A 257 0.83 5.54 -15.48
C GLY A 257 0.94 7.03 -15.33
N ALA A 258 0.17 7.58 -14.40
CA ALA A 258 0.26 8.97 -14.01
C ALA A 258 0.22 9.09 -12.49
N LYS A 259 0.94 10.08 -11.97
CA LYS A 259 0.78 10.50 -10.58
C LYS A 259 -0.60 11.13 -10.41
N CYS A 260 -1.28 10.74 -9.35
CA CYS A 260 -2.58 11.23 -8.94
C CYS A 260 -2.46 11.98 -7.62
N ASP A 261 -2.40 13.32 -7.70
CA ASP A 261 -2.56 14.21 -6.55
C ASP A 261 -4.05 14.29 -6.15
N VAL A 262 -4.69 13.15 -5.93
CA VAL A 262 -6.07 13.12 -5.48
C VAL A 262 -6.03 13.29 -3.97
N GLU A 263 -6.38 14.49 -3.48
CA GLU A 263 -6.94 14.63 -2.13
C GLU A 263 -8.10 13.64 -2.06
N ARG A 264 -7.89 12.46 -1.46
CA ARG A 264 -8.90 11.42 -1.34
C ARG A 264 -10.05 11.96 -0.49
N GLN A 265 -11.03 12.60 -1.14
CA GLN A 265 -12.34 12.87 -0.54
C GLN A 265 -13.00 11.53 -0.28
N ASN A 266 -13.08 11.18 1.01
CA ASN A 266 -13.93 10.17 1.62
C ASN A 266 -14.99 9.57 0.69
N ARG A 267 -14.70 8.41 0.11
CA ARG A 267 -15.69 7.40 -0.30
C ARG A 267 -15.11 6.03 -0.05
N SER A 268 -15.54 5.48 1.08
CA SER A 268 -15.62 4.05 1.40
C SER A 268 -16.05 3.24 0.18
N ASP A 269 -15.24 2.26 -0.23
CA ASP A 269 -15.68 0.94 -0.70
C ASP A 269 -14.51 0.21 -1.38
N TYR A 270 -13.57 -0.45 -0.69
CA TYR A 270 -12.77 -1.50 -1.37
C TYR A 270 -12.49 -2.79 -0.59
N LYS A 271 -12.92 -3.88 -1.26
CA LYS A 271 -12.57 -5.27 -1.06
C LYS A 271 -11.09 -5.54 -1.41
N PHE A 272 -10.42 -6.23 -0.48
CA PHE A 272 -9.61 -7.45 -0.62
C PHE A 272 -9.13 -7.90 -2.02
N HIS A 273 -7.79 -7.98 -2.17
CA HIS A 273 -6.94 -9.15 -2.52
C HIS A 273 -5.48 -8.64 -2.51
N LYS A 274 -4.59 -8.96 -1.57
CA LYS A 274 -3.94 -10.24 -1.19
C LYS A 274 -3.20 -10.92 -2.34
N ASP A 275 -1.87 -10.81 -2.32
CA ASP A 275 -0.95 -11.85 -2.81
C ASP A 275 0.25 -11.98 -1.84
N ILE A 276 0.35 -13.17 -1.25
CA ILE A 276 1.56 -13.72 -0.62
C ILE A 276 1.70 -15.11 -1.24
N THR A 277 2.81 -15.37 -1.93
CA THR A 277 3.13 -16.68 -2.50
C THR A 277 3.81 -17.60 -1.49
N ASP A 278 3.68 -18.91 -1.78
CA ASP A 278 4.34 -20.09 -1.22
C ASP A 278 3.80 -20.69 0.10
N LEU A 279 2.72 -21.45 -0.03
CA LEU A 279 2.66 -22.87 0.36
C LEU A 279 1.34 -23.50 -0.16
N THR A 280 1.45 -24.65 -0.82
CA THR A 280 0.32 -25.45 -1.32
C THR A 280 -0.56 -25.95 -0.18
N ILE A 281 -1.76 -25.39 -0.02
CA ILE A 281 -2.95 -26.08 0.50
C ILE A 281 -4.14 -25.55 -0.32
N ALA A 282 -4.88 -26.46 -0.95
CA ALA A 282 -6.14 -26.11 -1.60
C ALA A 282 -7.13 -25.61 -0.55
N GLU A 283 -7.42 -24.30 -0.57
CA GLU A 283 -8.58 -23.73 0.11
C GLU A 283 -9.61 -23.35 -0.96
N ILE A 284 -10.61 -24.21 -1.12
CA ILE A 284 -11.90 -23.80 -1.68
C ILE A 284 -12.60 -23.05 -0.54
N CYS A 285 -12.66 -21.72 -0.63
CA CYS A 285 -13.52 -20.91 0.23
C CYS A 285 -14.92 -20.85 -0.41
N ASP A 286 -15.85 -21.65 0.11
CA ASP A 286 -17.29 -21.44 -0.10
C ASP A 286 -17.77 -20.36 0.88
N THR A 287 -18.37 -19.28 0.36
CA THR A 287 -18.76 -18.09 1.12
C THR A 287 -20.04 -18.25 1.94
N HIS A 288 -20.49 -19.46 2.26
CA HIS A 288 -21.77 -19.69 2.96
C HIS A 288 -21.75 -20.60 4.19
N SER A 289 -20.61 -20.96 4.80
CA SER A 289 -20.63 -21.83 6.01
C SER A 289 -19.54 -21.51 7.05
N THR A 290 -19.95 -21.38 8.32
CA THR A 290 -19.13 -21.04 9.50
C THR A 290 -18.36 -22.22 10.12
N ARG A 291 -17.77 -23.13 9.33
CA ARG A 291 -16.96 -24.25 9.87
C ARG A 291 -15.78 -24.62 8.99
N PHE A 292 -14.62 -24.81 9.61
CA PHE A 292 -13.42 -25.38 8.99
C PHE A 292 -13.18 -26.81 9.50
N ASN A 293 -12.79 -27.72 8.62
CA ASN A 293 -12.40 -29.11 8.93
C ASN A 293 -11.02 -29.38 8.35
N CYS A 294 -10.13 -30.03 9.11
CA CYS A 294 -8.82 -30.47 8.64
C CYS A 294 -8.63 -31.98 8.90
N THR A 295 -8.09 -32.71 7.92
CA THR A 295 -7.71 -34.14 8.01
C THR A 295 -6.24 -34.34 7.67
N CYS A 296 -5.57 -35.28 8.33
CA CYS A 296 -4.14 -35.56 8.20
C CYS A 296 -3.86 -36.82 7.34
N PRO A 297 -2.77 -36.90 6.55
CA PRO A 297 -2.44 -38.07 5.72
C PRO A 297 -1.83 -39.26 6.50
N ASN A 298 -2.21 -40.47 6.11
CA ASN A 298 -1.96 -41.77 6.78
C ASN A 298 -0.53 -42.33 6.68
N THR A 299 0.52 -41.65 7.17
CA THR A 299 1.88 -42.24 7.12
C THR A 299 2.77 -42.01 8.33
N TYR A 300 2.28 -42.11 9.57
CA TYR A 300 3.17 -42.38 10.72
C TYR A 300 2.45 -43.21 11.80
N SER A 301 2.92 -44.45 11.99
CA SER A 301 2.54 -45.33 13.10
C SER A 301 3.62 -45.29 14.19
N GLY A 302 3.25 -44.98 15.43
CA GLY A 302 4.13 -45.10 16.61
C GLY A 302 4.00 -44.00 17.66
N GLN A 303 3.72 -44.40 18.90
CA GLN A 303 3.54 -43.55 20.08
C GLN A 303 4.84 -42.82 20.50
N ARG A 304 4.84 -41.48 20.49
CA ARG A 304 5.50 -40.59 21.47
C ARG A 304 5.41 -39.13 21.00
N CYS A 305 4.58 -38.31 21.65
CA CYS A 305 4.73 -36.85 21.73
C CYS A 305 3.86 -36.29 22.88
N GLU A 306 4.33 -36.40 24.12
CA GLU A 306 3.86 -35.57 25.24
C GLU A 306 5.04 -34.74 25.77
N LYS A 307 4.95 -33.41 25.69
CA LYS A 307 5.64 -32.46 26.59
C LYS A 307 5.01 -31.06 26.54
N LYS A 308 4.79 -30.48 27.72
CA LYS A 308 4.15 -29.18 28.02
C LYS A 308 4.82 -27.97 27.33
N MET A 309 4.02 -27.04 26.78
CA MET A 309 4.41 -25.63 26.53
C MET A 309 3.26 -24.63 26.81
N LYS A 310 3.63 -23.46 27.32
CA LYS A 310 2.78 -22.28 27.61
C LYS A 310 2.61 -21.41 26.35
N HIS A 311 1.36 -21.25 25.92
CA HIS A 311 0.76 -20.21 25.06
C HIS A 311 1.23 -20.07 23.58
N PRO A 312 0.40 -20.45 22.58
CA PRO A 312 0.71 -20.32 21.15
C PRO A 312 0.52 -18.89 20.62
N ARG A 313 1.33 -18.48 19.64
CA ARG A 313 1.39 -17.11 19.09
C ARG A 313 0.64 -16.90 17.76
N SER A 314 0.00 -17.94 17.19
CA SER A 314 -0.88 -17.86 16.01
C SER A 314 -1.49 -19.25 15.67
N CYS A 315 -2.51 -19.31 14.79
CA CYS A 315 -3.01 -20.59 14.23
C CYS A 315 -1.92 -21.38 13.48
N LYS A 316 -0.91 -20.69 12.95
CA LYS A 316 0.29 -21.28 12.32
C LYS A 316 1.19 -22.01 13.32
N ASP A 317 1.14 -21.64 14.61
CA ASP A 317 1.89 -22.29 15.69
C ASP A 317 1.17 -23.53 16.26
N ILE A 318 -0.17 -23.58 16.13
CA ILE A 318 -0.98 -24.75 16.45
C ILE A 318 -0.79 -25.85 15.39
N ALA A 319 -0.65 -25.48 14.12
CA ALA A 319 -0.40 -26.42 13.02
C ALA A 319 1.04 -26.98 12.98
N LYS A 320 2.04 -26.22 13.48
CA LYS A 320 3.46 -26.64 13.44
C LYS A 320 3.89 -27.57 14.57
N ASN A 321 3.20 -27.59 15.71
CA ASN A 321 3.52 -28.47 16.84
C ASN A 321 2.32 -29.37 17.12
N GLY A 322 2.34 -30.59 16.59
CA GLY A 322 1.23 -31.55 16.59
C GLY A 322 0.58 -31.79 17.95
N THR A 323 -0.39 -30.96 18.31
CA THR A 323 -1.30 -31.21 19.44
C THR A 323 -2.60 -31.79 18.90
N SER A 324 -2.70 -33.10 19.04
CA SER A 324 -3.88 -33.92 18.84
C SER A 324 -4.92 -33.66 19.94
N THR A 325 -5.98 -32.95 19.60
CA THR A 325 -7.36 -33.21 20.07
C THR A 325 -8.30 -32.45 19.15
N SER A 326 -9.17 -33.18 18.44
CA SER A 326 -10.29 -32.60 17.71
C SER A 326 -11.25 -31.94 18.72
N GLY A 327 -11.09 -30.65 18.95
CA GLY A 327 -12.00 -29.82 19.72
C GLY A 327 -12.36 -28.59 18.90
N LYS A 328 -13.66 -28.39 18.65
CA LYS A 328 -14.16 -27.12 18.11
C LYS A 328 -13.81 -26.01 19.11
N TYR A 329 -13.08 -25.00 18.67
CA TYR A 329 -12.93 -23.75 19.41
C TYR A 329 -13.75 -22.68 18.68
N ASP A 330 -14.80 -22.20 19.35
CA ASP A 330 -15.54 -21.03 18.91
C ASP A 330 -14.73 -19.79 19.34
N ILE A 331 -14.21 -19.03 18.37
CA ILE A 331 -13.49 -17.78 18.63
C ILE A 331 -14.53 -16.68 18.87
N SER A 332 -14.51 -16.06 20.04
CA SER A 332 -15.41 -14.96 20.39
C SER A 332 -14.82 -13.59 19.99
N ASN A 333 -15.65 -12.54 19.90
CA ASN A 333 -15.16 -11.16 19.68
C ASN A 333 -14.14 -10.71 20.74
N SER A 334 -14.24 -11.24 21.96
CA SER A 334 -13.30 -10.93 23.05
C SER A 334 -11.90 -11.52 22.83
N ASP A 335 -11.81 -12.63 22.09
CA ASP A 335 -10.53 -13.24 21.73
C ASP A 335 -9.82 -12.40 20.67
N ASN A 336 -10.56 -11.84 19.71
CA ASN A 336 -10.03 -10.99 18.65
C ASN A 336 -9.42 -9.68 19.19
N GLU A 337 -10.11 -9.01 20.12
CA GLU A 337 -9.58 -7.81 20.80
C GLU A 337 -8.30 -8.11 21.59
N ARG A 338 -8.20 -9.30 22.18
CA ARG A 338 -7.02 -9.73 22.95
C ARG A 338 -5.82 -10.04 22.04
N PHE A 339 -6.06 -10.57 20.84
CA PHE A 339 -5.03 -10.78 19.83
C PHE A 339 -4.47 -9.45 19.30
N SER A 340 -5.33 -8.48 18.96
CA SER A 340 -4.92 -7.16 18.45
C SER A 340 -4.12 -6.36 19.49
N LYS A 341 -4.62 -6.26 20.74
CA LYS A 341 -3.88 -5.60 21.85
C LYS A 341 -2.47 -6.16 22.06
N ASN A 342 -2.30 -7.48 21.89
CA ASN A 342 -1.00 -8.11 21.98
C ASN A 342 -0.11 -7.79 20.77
N ALA A 343 -0.65 -7.74 19.55
CA ALA A 343 0.13 -7.41 18.36
C ALA A 343 0.82 -6.04 18.46
N PHE A 344 0.07 -5.00 18.86
CA PHE A 344 0.61 -3.63 19.01
C PHE A 344 1.60 -3.50 20.17
N ASN A 345 1.33 -4.14 21.31
CA ASN A 345 2.23 -4.13 22.48
C ASN A 345 3.65 -4.63 22.17
N TYR A 346 3.80 -5.46 21.12
CA TYR A 346 5.05 -6.05 20.67
C TYR A 346 5.47 -5.62 19.25
N ALA A 347 4.99 -4.47 18.79
CA ALA A 347 5.33 -3.89 17.50
C ALA A 347 5.69 -2.40 17.65
N GLY A 348 6.96 -2.12 17.90
CA GLY A 348 7.45 -0.74 17.88
C GLY A 348 7.51 -0.16 16.48
N PHE A 349 7.70 1.15 16.34
CA PHE A 349 7.57 1.85 15.06
C PHE A 349 8.49 1.33 13.95
N GLY A 350 9.68 0.81 14.28
CA GLY A 350 10.61 0.21 13.31
C GLY A 350 10.23 -1.18 12.80
N LYS A 351 9.22 -1.84 13.40
CA LYS A 351 8.77 -3.17 12.95
C LYS A 351 7.79 -3.03 11.79
N ASN A 352 8.03 -3.80 10.72
CA ASN A 352 7.03 -3.95 9.67
C ASN A 352 5.85 -4.78 10.21
N LEU A 353 4.73 -4.10 10.47
CA LEU A 353 3.47 -4.70 10.87
C LEU A 353 2.43 -4.18 9.90
N GLU A 354 2.04 -5.03 8.96
CA GLU A 354 0.95 -4.76 8.03
C GLU A 354 -0.37 -5.10 8.73
N ILE A 355 -1.23 -4.10 8.84
CA ILE A 355 -2.61 -4.25 9.29
C ILE A 355 -3.44 -3.85 8.08
N ASP A 356 -4.32 -4.75 7.64
CA ASP A 356 -5.27 -4.47 6.59
C ASP A 356 -6.22 -3.38 7.09
N ILE A 357 -5.96 -2.12 6.72
CA ILE A 357 -6.84 -1.00 7.00
C ILE A 357 -8.01 -1.11 6.02
N GLU A 358 -9.16 -1.62 6.46
CA GLU A 358 -10.39 -1.55 5.67
C GLU A 358 -10.73 -0.07 5.40
N GLU A 359 -11.07 0.28 4.14
CA GLU A 359 -11.42 1.66 3.78
C GLU A 359 -12.76 2.08 4.44
N GLY A 360 -12.70 2.96 5.44
CA GLY A 360 -13.85 3.43 6.23
C GLY A 360 -13.46 4.38 7.38
N GLU A 361 -14.30 4.49 8.42
CA GLU A 361 -13.93 5.16 9.69
C GLU A 361 -12.62 4.58 10.23
N VAL A 362 -11.74 5.43 10.76
CA VAL A 362 -10.52 4.97 11.45
C VAL A 362 -10.96 3.99 12.54
N ASN A 363 -10.57 2.72 12.41
CA ASN A 363 -10.72 1.77 13.51
C ASN A 363 -9.75 2.18 14.61
N TRP A 364 -10.23 3.00 15.55
CA TRP A 364 -9.45 3.53 16.65
C TRP A 364 -8.88 2.45 17.58
N ASN A 365 -9.35 1.20 17.47
CA ASN A 365 -8.85 0.05 18.21
C ASN A 365 -7.72 -0.68 17.45
N GLU A 366 -7.66 -0.58 16.12
CA GLU A 366 -6.73 -1.31 15.26
C GLU A 366 -6.40 -0.49 14.01
N PHE A 367 -5.46 0.44 14.14
CA PHE A 367 -4.98 1.26 13.02
C PHE A 367 -3.46 1.44 13.09
N ARG A 368 -2.79 1.16 11.98
CA ARG A 368 -1.36 1.41 11.82
C ARG A 368 -1.00 1.57 10.35
N LEU A 369 -0.28 2.64 10.04
CA LEU A 369 0.35 2.80 8.74
C LEU A 369 1.49 1.78 8.56
N SER A 370 1.79 1.42 7.31
CA SER A 370 2.94 0.57 7.00
C SER A 370 4.25 1.25 7.44
N LEU A 371 5.32 0.47 7.63
CA LEU A 371 6.63 1.02 8.01
C LEU A 371 7.10 2.08 6.99
N SER A 372 6.93 1.82 5.70
CA SER A 372 7.31 2.76 4.63
C SER A 372 6.50 4.06 4.68
N GLN A 373 5.19 3.98 4.92
CA GLN A 373 4.33 5.16 5.09
C GLN A 373 4.73 5.99 6.32
N MET A 374 5.00 5.34 7.45
CA MET A 374 5.46 6.03 8.66
C MET A 374 6.81 6.72 8.45
N GLN A 375 7.77 6.04 7.81
CA GLN A 375 9.09 6.62 7.47
C GLN A 375 8.94 7.83 6.55
N TYR A 376 8.10 7.73 5.53
CA TYR A 376 7.81 8.83 4.63
C TYR A 376 7.23 10.03 5.39
N LEU A 377 6.19 9.83 6.21
CA LEU A 377 5.56 10.91 6.97
C LEU A 377 6.49 11.53 8.01
N ALA A 378 7.30 10.72 8.69
CA ALA A 378 8.29 11.21 9.63
C ALA A 378 9.32 12.13 8.95
N ASN A 379 9.79 11.77 7.75
CA ASN A 379 10.73 12.60 6.96
C ASN A 379 10.11 13.94 6.52
N HIS A 380 8.79 14.04 6.46
CA HIS A 380 8.06 15.26 6.07
C HIS A 380 7.40 15.97 7.26
N SER A 381 7.68 15.53 8.49
CA SER A 381 7.11 16.07 9.71
C SER A 381 8.20 16.65 10.60
N THR A 382 7.83 17.60 11.46
CA THR A 382 8.79 18.18 12.42
C THR A 382 8.53 17.70 13.84
N HIS A 383 7.35 17.13 14.13
CA HIS A 383 6.91 16.75 15.46
C HIS A 383 6.23 15.38 15.48
N LEU A 384 6.35 14.73 16.63
CA LEU A 384 5.56 13.58 17.04
C LEU A 384 4.70 14.00 18.23
N ARG A 385 3.45 13.54 18.28
CA ARG A 385 2.67 13.55 19.53
C ARG A 385 2.01 12.22 19.83
N ALA A 386 1.79 11.95 21.12
CA ALA A 386 1.00 10.84 21.63
C ALA A 386 -0.18 11.38 22.45
N THR A 387 -1.37 10.81 22.26
CA THR A 387 -2.61 11.21 22.92
C THR A 387 -3.43 9.99 23.32
N CYS A 388 -4.33 10.16 24.30
CA CYS A 388 -5.27 9.12 24.72
C CYS A 388 -6.70 9.46 24.29
N ASN A 389 -7.47 8.44 23.92
CA ASN A 389 -8.92 8.50 23.67
C ASN A 389 -9.36 9.65 22.74
N PHE A 390 -8.57 9.95 21.70
CA PHE A 390 -8.85 11.09 20.82
C PHE A 390 -10.22 11.00 20.14
N SER A 391 -10.67 9.79 19.80
CA SER A 391 -11.96 9.57 19.15
C SER A 391 -13.16 9.97 20.00
N THR A 392 -13.07 9.80 21.32
CA THR A 392 -14.16 10.11 22.25
C THR A 392 -14.02 11.50 22.87
N ASP A 393 -12.78 11.89 23.19
CA ASP A 393 -12.52 13.06 24.03
C ASP A 393 -11.94 14.25 23.24
N GLY A 394 -11.57 14.03 21.97
CA GLY A 394 -10.79 14.98 21.19
C GLY A 394 -9.37 15.18 21.72
N LEU A 395 -8.76 16.32 21.38
CA LEU A 395 -7.43 16.67 21.90
C LEU A 395 -7.55 17.14 23.34
N GLN A 396 -6.91 16.39 24.24
CA GLN A 396 -6.76 16.72 25.65
C GLN A 396 -5.27 16.82 26.00
N TYR A 397 -4.90 17.79 26.82
CA TYR A 397 -3.51 17.97 27.27
C TYR A 397 -3.15 17.16 28.52
N THR A 398 -4.13 16.56 29.18
CA THR A 398 -3.91 15.53 30.20
C THR A 398 -3.66 14.19 29.49
N ASP A 399 -2.58 13.50 29.85
CA ASP A 399 -2.10 12.32 29.13
C ASP A 399 -1.80 12.63 27.66
N TYR A 400 -0.81 13.50 27.49
CA TYR A 400 -0.33 13.99 26.20
C TYR A 400 1.19 14.11 26.21
N ALA A 401 1.85 13.71 25.13
CA ALA A 401 3.28 13.95 24.93
C ALA A 401 3.52 14.53 23.54
N ARG A 402 4.42 15.52 23.43
CA ARG A 402 4.90 16.08 22.16
C ARG A 402 6.40 16.25 22.18
N ALA A 403 7.04 15.84 21.09
CA ALA A 403 8.47 15.98 20.87
C ALA A 403 8.75 16.42 19.44
N LYS A 404 9.90 17.05 19.23
CA LYS A 404 10.45 17.25 17.88
C LYS A 404 10.99 15.92 17.36
N LEU A 405 10.86 15.67 16.07
CA LEU A 405 11.47 14.50 15.43
C LEU A 405 12.98 14.64 15.29
N ALA A 406 13.48 15.88 15.18
CA ALA A 406 14.91 16.14 15.18
C ALA A 406 15.54 15.68 16.51
N GLY A 407 16.46 14.73 16.42
CA GLY A 407 17.11 14.11 17.59
C GLY A 407 16.35 12.93 18.21
N HIS A 408 15.20 12.53 17.64
CA HIS A 408 14.45 11.34 18.04
C HIS A 408 14.50 10.30 16.92
N ASP A 409 15.31 9.27 17.08
CA ASP A 409 15.28 8.10 16.20
C ASP A 409 14.04 7.24 16.52
N ILE A 410 12.88 7.67 16.03
CA ILE A 410 11.59 7.03 16.37
C ILE A 410 11.49 5.58 15.85
N PHE A 411 12.28 5.20 14.85
CA PHE A 411 12.29 3.86 14.26
C PHE A 411 13.38 2.93 14.84
N GLY A 412 14.33 3.49 15.58
CA GLY A 412 15.43 2.75 16.20
C GLY A 412 15.05 1.87 17.39
N THR A 413 16.08 1.29 18.00
CA THR A 413 15.97 0.45 19.20
C THR A 413 16.79 1.04 20.36
N TRP A 414 16.12 1.55 21.39
CA TRP A 414 16.75 2.24 22.52
C TRP A 414 15.85 2.29 23.79
N ASP A 415 16.46 2.60 24.94
CA ASP A 415 15.83 2.81 26.27
C ASP A 415 16.61 3.92 26.98
N THR A 416 16.27 5.18 26.71
CA THR A 416 17.05 6.37 27.08
C THR A 416 16.16 7.55 27.47
N CYS A 417 16.75 8.59 28.06
CA CYS A 417 16.06 9.86 28.28
C CYS A 417 15.88 10.58 26.94
N GLN A 418 14.63 10.88 26.58
CA GLN A 418 14.27 11.58 25.35
C GLN A 418 13.69 12.95 25.66
N MET A 419 14.00 13.94 24.83
CA MET A 419 13.58 15.32 25.03
C MET A 419 12.13 15.55 24.57
N TYR A 420 11.26 16.06 25.43
CA TYR A 420 9.89 16.43 25.10
C TYR A 420 9.70 17.93 25.22
N GLU A 421 9.03 18.53 24.24
CA GLU A 421 8.58 19.92 24.37
C GLU A 421 7.53 20.05 25.47
N TYR A 422 6.66 19.03 25.57
CA TYR A 422 5.65 18.93 26.59
C TYR A 422 5.30 17.47 26.82
N VAL A 423 5.31 17.04 28.08
CA VAL A 423 4.81 15.73 28.51
C VAL A 423 3.89 15.95 29.71
N ASN A 424 2.74 15.31 29.70
CA ASN A 424 1.77 15.31 30.78
C ASN A 424 1.26 13.89 30.93
N ILE A 425 1.45 13.30 32.11
CA ILE A 425 0.98 11.97 32.45
C ILE A 425 0.25 12.10 33.78
N ARG A 426 -1.05 11.77 33.79
CA ARG A 426 -1.93 11.82 34.97
C ARG A 426 -2.05 13.22 35.60
N GLY A 427 -1.92 14.26 34.77
CA GLY A 427 -1.95 15.66 35.22
C GLY A 427 -0.61 16.21 35.72
N ILE A 428 0.42 15.36 35.85
CA ILE A 428 1.78 15.80 36.14
C ILE A 428 2.44 16.13 34.82
N TYR A 429 2.78 17.40 34.63
CA TYR A 429 3.36 17.88 33.38
C TYR A 429 4.75 18.45 33.56
N CYS A 430 5.48 18.46 32.45
CA CYS A 430 6.81 19.00 32.34
C CYS A 430 7.01 19.49 30.90
N SER A 431 7.62 20.66 30.77
CA SER A 431 7.87 21.30 29.48
C SER A 431 9.37 21.38 29.23
N ASN A 432 9.80 21.17 27.99
CA ASN A 432 11.22 21.17 27.57
C ASN A 432 12.10 20.35 28.51
N CYS A 433 11.72 19.09 28.72
CA CYS A 433 12.42 18.22 29.65
C CYS A 433 12.50 16.79 29.14
N THR A 434 13.38 16.03 29.76
CA THR A 434 13.61 14.64 29.38
C THR A 434 12.73 13.66 30.14
N ALA A 435 12.19 12.66 29.45
CA ALA A 435 11.48 11.54 30.06
C ALA A 435 12.10 10.21 29.60
N ARG A 436 12.07 9.19 30.45
CA ARG A 436 12.63 7.88 30.08
C ARG A 436 11.69 7.20 29.10
N THR A 437 12.15 7.00 27.88
CA THR A 437 11.35 6.42 26.81
C THR A 437 12.05 5.19 26.26
N LYS A 438 11.24 4.22 25.82
CA LYS A 438 11.72 2.98 25.24
C LYS A 438 10.97 2.66 23.96
N GLN A 439 11.72 2.26 22.95
CA GLN A 439 11.23 1.89 21.63
C GLN A 439 12.14 0.78 21.10
N GLN A 440 11.57 -0.35 20.64
CA GLN A 440 12.31 -1.49 20.09
C GLN A 440 11.49 -2.14 18.97
N GLU A 441 12.08 -3.02 18.17
CA GLU A 441 11.32 -3.79 17.19
C GLU A 441 10.17 -4.58 17.86
N ASP A 442 10.46 -5.27 18.97
CA ASP A 442 9.51 -6.11 19.71
C ASP A 442 8.74 -5.37 20.82
N LYS A 443 8.84 -4.04 20.92
CA LYS A 443 8.17 -3.26 21.96
C LYS A 443 7.68 -1.94 21.41
N SER A 444 6.37 -1.72 21.51
CA SER A 444 5.75 -0.43 21.22
C SER A 444 6.46 0.71 21.93
N TRP A 445 6.46 1.88 21.33
CA TRP A 445 6.98 3.10 21.93
C TRP A 445 6.21 3.38 23.23
N HIS A 446 6.93 3.66 24.32
CA HIS A 446 6.31 3.99 25.59
C HIS A 446 7.22 4.80 26.49
N ILE A 447 6.62 5.60 27.36
CA ILE A 447 7.29 6.34 28.43
C ILE A 447 7.23 5.51 29.72
N LYS A 448 8.36 5.34 30.39
CA LYS A 448 8.47 4.71 31.71
C LYS A 448 8.50 5.81 32.79
N SER A 449 7.34 6.42 32.99
CA SER A 449 7.16 7.63 33.81
C SER A 449 7.69 7.46 35.25
N TYR A 450 7.25 6.41 35.96
CA TYR A 450 7.65 6.11 37.34
C TYR A 450 9.16 6.04 37.56
N ASP A 451 9.90 5.55 36.57
CA ASP A 451 11.34 5.26 36.63
C ASP A 451 12.20 6.40 36.04
N SER A 452 11.60 7.50 35.61
CA SER A 452 12.30 8.55 34.84
C SER A 452 13.40 9.25 35.66
N ILE A 453 13.07 9.76 36.85
CA ILE A 453 14.06 10.37 37.77
C ILE A 453 15.16 9.37 38.16
N LYS A 454 14.79 8.11 38.43
CA LYS A 454 15.75 7.06 38.81
C LYS A 454 16.77 6.78 37.70
N LYS A 455 16.43 7.04 36.44
CA LYS A 455 17.33 6.92 35.29
C LYS A 455 18.04 8.23 34.92
N GLY A 456 17.87 9.29 35.71
CA GLY A 456 18.50 10.58 35.47
C GLY A 456 17.80 11.44 34.42
N CYS A 457 16.54 11.14 34.08
CA CYS A 457 15.72 12.06 33.29
C CYS A 457 15.05 13.09 34.23
N GLU A 458 14.51 14.17 33.68
CA GLU A 458 13.96 15.30 34.45
C GLU A 458 12.48 15.12 34.83
N PHE A 459 11.71 14.39 34.03
CA PHE A 459 10.29 14.16 34.30
C PHE A 459 10.07 13.32 35.55
N ASP A 460 9.32 13.84 36.54
CA ASP A 460 8.91 13.09 37.73
C ASP A 460 7.50 12.51 37.60
N GLY A 461 7.42 11.31 37.01
CA GLY A 461 6.18 10.55 36.95
C GLY A 461 5.88 9.72 38.19
N LYS A 462 6.68 9.79 39.26
CA LYS A 462 6.50 8.90 40.43
C LYS A 462 5.22 9.20 41.24
N PRO A 463 4.83 10.46 41.49
CA PRO A 463 3.61 10.74 42.25
C PRO A 463 2.38 10.19 41.53
N GLY A 464 1.54 9.41 42.23
CA GLY A 464 0.38 8.72 41.65
C GLY A 464 0.72 7.62 40.63
N GLY A 465 2.00 7.27 40.45
CA GLY A 465 2.44 6.31 39.46
C GLY A 465 2.51 4.88 39.99
N VAL A 466 2.25 3.92 39.12
CA VAL A 466 2.41 2.48 39.42
C VAL A 466 3.82 2.05 39.02
N SER A 467 4.51 1.35 39.92
CA SER A 467 5.86 0.82 39.64
C SER A 467 5.82 -0.16 38.46
N GLY A 468 6.41 0.23 37.33
CA GLY A 468 6.39 -0.56 36.10
C GLY A 468 5.36 -0.11 35.06
N GLU A 469 4.59 0.96 35.35
CA GLU A 469 3.67 1.55 34.38
C GLU A 469 4.42 2.00 33.12
N LYS A 470 3.73 1.86 31.99
CA LYS A 470 4.23 2.18 30.67
C LYS A 470 3.15 2.98 29.97
N ASN A 471 3.45 4.22 29.65
CA ASN A 471 2.49 5.17 29.11
C ASN A 471 2.61 5.25 27.59
N PHE A 472 1.49 5.49 26.91
CA PHE A 472 1.43 5.75 25.46
C PHE A 472 1.86 4.62 24.51
N GLY A 473 1.58 3.34 24.80
CA GLY A 473 1.60 2.36 23.69
C GLY A 473 2.01 0.94 24.03
N LYS A 474 2.69 0.70 25.15
CA LYS A 474 2.91 -0.65 25.68
C LYS A 474 2.20 -0.75 27.02
N PHE A 475 1.19 -1.60 27.14
CA PHE A 475 0.48 -1.83 28.40
C PHE A 475 0.74 -3.24 28.91
N ASP A 476 0.84 -3.38 30.22
CA ASP A 476 1.03 -4.65 30.92
C ASP A 476 -0.06 -4.75 31.96
N GLU A 477 -0.87 -5.82 31.89
CA GLU A 477 -2.07 -5.99 32.72
C GLU A 477 -1.77 -5.89 34.22
N ASN A 478 -0.54 -6.19 34.63
CA ASN A 478 -0.11 -6.11 36.03
C ASN A 478 0.28 -4.69 36.48
N PHE A 479 0.46 -3.75 35.54
CA PHE A 479 0.99 -2.41 35.79
C PHE A 479 0.14 -1.31 35.13
N ILE A 480 -1.16 -1.57 34.96
CA ILE A 480 -2.14 -0.59 34.48
C ILE A 480 -2.38 0.47 35.56
N ASN A 481 -2.47 1.73 35.15
CA ASN A 481 -2.83 2.84 36.03
C ASN A 481 -4.21 3.39 35.62
N PRO A 482 -5.23 3.33 36.51
CA PRO A 482 -6.57 3.83 36.20
C PRO A 482 -6.62 5.36 36.06
N ASP A 483 -5.63 6.09 36.58
CA ASP A 483 -5.56 7.54 36.47
C ASP A 483 -4.97 8.00 35.11
N HIS A 484 -4.43 7.08 34.32
CA HIS A 484 -3.88 7.36 32.99
C HIS A 484 -4.90 7.01 31.90
N ARG A 485 -5.35 8.00 31.14
CA ARG A 485 -6.44 7.86 30.15
C ARG A 485 -6.21 6.78 29.09
N CYS A 486 -4.95 6.52 28.71
CA CYS A 486 -4.61 5.49 27.72
C CYS A 486 -4.73 4.06 28.27
N SER A 487 -4.84 3.89 29.59
CA SER A 487 -4.95 2.58 30.26
C SER A 487 -6.08 2.50 31.28
N PHE A 488 -6.94 3.52 31.35
CA PHE A 488 -7.97 3.63 32.39
C PHE A 488 -8.99 2.48 32.34
N SER A 489 -9.28 1.98 31.13
CA SER A 489 -10.21 0.90 30.87
C SER A 489 -9.80 0.05 29.66
N PRO A 490 -10.36 -1.15 29.48
CA PRO A 490 -10.11 -1.96 28.29
C PRO A 490 -10.51 -1.30 26.96
N ALA A 491 -11.38 -0.28 26.98
CA ALA A 491 -11.79 0.50 25.82
C ALA A 491 -10.86 1.70 25.54
N SER A 492 -9.84 1.91 26.38
CA SER A 492 -8.90 3.02 26.22
C SER A 492 -8.03 2.82 24.99
N THR A 493 -7.81 3.90 24.24
CA THR A 493 -7.04 3.91 23.01
C THR A 493 -5.88 4.89 23.11
N THR A 494 -4.76 4.56 22.46
CA THR A 494 -3.59 5.44 22.34
C THR A 494 -3.38 5.78 20.88
N GLN A 495 -3.19 7.05 20.58
CA GLN A 495 -2.90 7.51 19.22
C GLN A 495 -1.54 8.19 19.15
N HIS A 496 -0.81 7.92 18.06
CA HIS A 496 0.45 8.56 17.73
C HIS A 496 0.30 9.32 16.41
N TRP A 497 0.85 10.52 16.35
CA TRP A 497 0.66 11.43 15.23
C TRP A 497 1.98 12.05 14.81
N PHE A 498 2.25 12.03 13.51
CA PHE A 498 3.23 12.92 12.90
C PHE A 498 2.57 14.25 12.54
N GLY A 499 3.30 15.36 12.70
CA GLY A 499 2.79 16.68 12.34
C GLY A 499 3.90 17.69 12.14
N ALA A 500 3.54 18.85 11.59
CA ALA A 500 4.42 19.98 11.44
C ALA A 500 3.89 21.18 12.23
N LYS A 501 4.81 21.98 12.80
CA LYS A 501 4.47 23.31 13.31
C LYS A 501 4.28 24.23 12.11
N TYR A 502 3.11 24.85 12.02
CA TYR A 502 2.87 25.92 11.05
C TYR A 502 3.51 27.19 11.61
N ASP A 503 4.57 27.66 10.95
CA ASP A 503 5.14 28.98 11.22
C ASP A 503 4.44 29.94 10.25
N GLU A 504 3.66 30.89 10.80
CA GLU A 504 3.01 31.97 10.03
C GLU A 504 4.02 32.95 9.43
#